data_AF-A0AAW5IFN5-F1
#
_entry.id   AF-A0AAW5IFN5-F1
#
_cell.length_a   1.000
_cell.length_b   1.000
_cell.length_c   1.000
_cell.angle_alpha   90.00
_cell.angle_beta   90.00
_cell.angle_gamma   90.00
#
_symmetry.space_group_name_H-M   'P 1'
#
loop_
_entity.id
_entity.type
_entity.pdbx_description
1 polymer ?
#
loop_
_entity_poly.entity_id
_entity_poly.type
_entity_poly.pdbx_seq_one_letter_code
_entity_poly.pdbx_strand_id
1 'polypeptide(L)'
;MKKIKFQLISAFFFSLLFLSCSQKEQNISSTASSEKNSICTASELGLSEADFSELTPKQREQRAANIKLSEFVSLKDSVYSLTISQKEAEAMGISEEMYKNALNEMKVANEAIAKCNKEGKPITLTDVKPSIQESKKKQHCF
;
A
#
# COMPACT_ATOMS: atom_id res chain seq x y z
N MET A 1 -15.56 -21.80 -35.88
CA MET A 1 -15.01 -20.54 -35.33
C MET A 1 -14.65 -20.76 -33.87
N LYS A 2 -13.36 -20.87 -33.54
CA LYS A 2 -12.89 -21.09 -32.16
C LYS A 2 -12.85 -19.73 -31.46
N LYS A 3 -13.63 -19.56 -30.38
CA LYS A 3 -13.57 -18.38 -29.52
C LYS A 3 -12.29 -18.49 -28.68
N ILE A 4 -11.26 -17.72 -29.04
CA ILE A 4 -10.05 -17.58 -28.22
C ILE A 4 -10.45 -16.76 -26.99
N LYS A 5 -10.44 -17.40 -25.81
CA LYS A 5 -10.56 -16.70 -24.53
C LYS A 5 -9.19 -16.12 -24.20
N PHE A 6 -9.01 -14.84 -24.46
CA PHE A 6 -7.80 -14.13 -24.07
C PHE A 6 -7.91 -13.82 -22.58
N GLN A 7 -7.36 -14.68 -21.72
CA GLN A 7 -7.14 -14.32 -20.32
C GLN A 7 -5.90 -13.42 -20.27
N LEU A 8 -6.14 -12.11 -20.25
CA LEU A 8 -5.14 -11.14 -19.83
C LEU A 8 -4.94 -11.36 -18.33
N ILE A 9 -3.96 -12.21 -17.99
CA ILE A 9 -3.30 -12.17 -16.70
C ILE A 9 -2.59 -10.82 -16.68
N SER A 10 -3.31 -9.81 -16.20
CA SER A 10 -2.80 -8.46 -16.00
C SER A 10 -1.80 -8.50 -14.84
N ALA A 11 -0.60 -8.99 -15.13
CA ALA A 11 0.61 -8.59 -14.43
C ALA A 11 0.83 -7.10 -14.73
N PHE A 12 0.01 -6.24 -14.12
CA PHE A 12 0.20 -4.81 -14.19
C PHE A 12 1.37 -4.49 -13.27
N PHE A 13 2.54 -4.40 -13.90
CA PHE A 13 3.71 -3.67 -13.43
C PHE A 13 3.28 -2.41 -12.68
N PHE A 14 3.31 -2.46 -11.36
CA PHE A 14 3.30 -1.27 -10.50
C PHE A 14 4.75 -0.75 -10.39
N SER A 15 5.40 -0.60 -11.54
CA SER A 15 6.77 -0.11 -11.65
C SER A 15 6.78 1.17 -12.47
N LEU A 16 7.44 2.17 -11.87
CA LEU A 16 7.89 3.43 -12.46
C LEU A 16 6.77 4.44 -12.78
N LEU A 17 6.58 5.39 -11.86
CA LEU A 17 6.59 6.84 -12.12
C LEU A 17 6.07 7.59 -10.87
N PHE A 18 6.92 7.74 -9.86
CA PHE A 18 6.90 8.97 -9.06
C PHE A 18 8.16 9.75 -9.43
N LEU A 19 7.99 10.57 -10.47
CA LEU A 19 8.87 11.68 -10.78
C LEU A 19 9.03 12.53 -9.51
N SER A 20 10.28 12.65 -9.09
CA SER A 20 10.76 13.63 -8.13
C SER A 20 10.23 15.02 -8.47
N CYS A 21 9.36 15.57 -7.62
CA CYS A 21 9.19 17.01 -7.51
C CYS A 21 10.11 17.52 -6.41
N SER A 22 11.33 17.89 -6.78
CA SER A 22 12.20 18.73 -5.96
C SER A 22 11.54 20.09 -5.72
N GLN A 23 11.31 20.45 -4.47
CA GLN A 23 11.29 21.86 -4.08
C GLN A 23 11.93 22.06 -2.70
N LYS A 24 13.22 22.44 -2.79
CA LYS A 24 14.05 23.33 -1.98
C LYS A 24 13.86 23.36 -0.45
N GLU A 25 14.99 23.12 0.20
CA GLU A 25 15.32 23.12 1.62
C GLU A 25 14.70 24.22 2.50
N GLN A 26 14.31 23.83 3.71
CA GLN A 26 14.54 24.64 4.90
C GLN A 26 14.85 23.76 6.12
N ASN A 27 16.04 24.00 6.65
CA ASN A 27 16.67 23.44 7.84
C ASN A 27 15.89 23.73 9.12
N ILE A 28 15.53 22.70 9.91
CA ILE A 28 15.51 22.77 11.39
C ILE A 28 16.02 21.45 11.99
N SER A 29 17.21 21.56 12.57
CA SER A 29 17.80 20.85 13.72
C SER A 29 17.00 19.73 14.42
N SER A 30 17.54 18.52 14.31
CA SER A 30 17.73 17.47 15.33
C SER A 30 16.73 17.37 16.49
N THR A 31 15.83 16.40 16.40
CA THR A 31 15.45 15.58 17.56
C THR A 31 15.63 14.12 17.17
N ALA A 32 16.50 13.41 17.90
CA ALA A 32 16.81 12.01 17.69
C ALA A 32 15.55 11.16 17.93
N SER A 33 14.80 10.87 16.87
CA SER A 33 13.83 9.78 16.92
C SER A 33 14.61 8.49 16.69
N SER A 34 14.87 7.79 17.79
CA SER A 34 15.27 6.38 17.85
C SER A 34 15.02 5.64 16.53
N GLU A 35 16.06 5.46 15.71
CA GLU A 35 16.08 4.55 14.57
C GLU A 35 15.89 3.13 15.11
N LYS A 36 14.63 2.76 15.36
CA LYS A 36 14.25 1.38 15.54
C LYS A 36 14.19 0.82 14.12
N ASN A 37 15.35 0.53 13.53
CA ASN A 37 15.47 -0.16 12.25
C ASN A 37 14.73 -1.49 12.37
N SER A 38 13.44 -1.48 12.03
CA SER A 38 12.63 -2.67 11.87
C SER A 38 13.11 -3.30 10.58
N ILE A 39 14.04 -4.24 10.67
CA ILE A 39 14.56 -4.97 9.52
C ILE A 39 13.45 -5.90 9.05
N CYS A 40 12.62 -5.42 8.14
CA CYS A 40 11.66 -6.24 7.39
C CYS A 40 12.39 -6.91 6.24
N THR A 41 12.07 -8.17 5.96
CA THR A 41 12.58 -8.96 4.84
C THR A 41 11.74 -8.75 3.57
N ALA A 42 12.27 -9.14 2.40
CA ALA A 42 11.52 -9.07 1.14
C ALA A 42 10.22 -9.88 1.20
N SER A 43 10.26 -11.07 1.80
CA SER A 43 9.09 -11.96 1.95
C SER A 43 8.02 -11.39 2.87
N GLU A 44 8.39 -10.76 3.98
CA GLU A 44 7.45 -10.06 4.88
C GLU A 44 6.77 -8.88 4.19
N LEU A 45 7.45 -8.25 3.24
CA LEU A 45 6.88 -7.18 2.42
C LEU A 45 6.16 -7.70 1.15
N GLY A 46 6.12 -9.01 0.92
CA GLY A 46 5.54 -9.59 -0.29
C GLY A 46 6.20 -9.07 -1.57
N LEU A 47 7.54 -8.99 -1.56
CA LEU A 47 8.38 -8.54 -2.67
C LEU A 47 9.36 -9.64 -3.08
N SER A 48 9.85 -9.56 -4.31
CA SER A 48 11.07 -10.28 -4.70
C SER A 48 12.30 -9.60 -4.06
N GLU A 49 13.42 -10.33 -3.94
CA GLU A 49 14.68 -9.75 -3.47
C GLU A 49 15.14 -8.59 -4.37
N ALA A 50 14.89 -8.68 -5.68
CA ALA A 50 15.19 -7.62 -6.63
C ALA A 50 14.38 -6.35 -6.30
N ASP A 51 13.05 -6.45 -6.23
CA ASP A 51 12.18 -5.30 -5.91
C ASP A 51 12.49 -4.73 -4.52
N PHE A 52 12.80 -5.58 -3.55
CA PHE A 52 13.16 -5.16 -2.19
C PHE A 52 14.46 -4.33 -2.19
N SER A 53 15.45 -4.75 -2.98
CA SER A 53 16.74 -4.06 -3.09
C SER A 53 16.62 -2.65 -3.67
N GLU A 54 15.60 -2.40 -4.50
CA GLU A 54 15.32 -1.09 -5.10
C GLU A 54 14.65 -0.10 -4.13
N LEU A 55 14.06 -0.59 -3.05
CA LEU A 55 13.40 0.26 -2.05
C LEU A 55 14.38 0.85 -1.05
N THR A 56 14.25 2.16 -0.81
CA THR A 56 14.90 2.84 0.33
C THR A 56 14.35 2.31 1.66
N PRO A 57 15.08 2.45 2.79
CA PRO A 57 14.58 2.07 4.12
C PRO A 57 13.20 2.67 4.43
N LYS A 58 13.00 3.97 4.17
CA LYS A 58 11.71 4.65 4.39
C LYS A 58 10.58 4.03 3.56
N GLN A 59 10.85 3.64 2.30
CA GLN A 59 9.84 2.96 1.47
C GLN A 59 9.51 1.56 1.98
N ARG A 60 10.51 0.83 2.50
CA ARG A 60 10.30 -0.49 3.13
C ARG A 60 9.44 -0.36 4.39
N GLU A 61 9.71 0.63 5.23
CA GLU A 61 8.93 0.90 6.43
C GLU A 61 7.49 1.32 6.09
N GLN A 62 7.31 2.25 5.13
CA GLN A 62 5.98 2.64 4.66
C GLN A 62 5.21 1.44 4.11
N ARG A 63 5.87 0.56 3.34
CA ARG A 63 5.24 -0.67 2.84
C ARG A 63 4.84 -1.60 3.97
N ALA A 64 5.69 -1.78 4.99
CA ALA A 64 5.37 -2.58 6.16
C ALA A 64 4.15 -2.02 6.91
N ALA A 65 4.07 -0.70 7.06
CA ALA A 65 2.91 -0.03 7.64
C ALA A 65 1.64 -0.24 6.79
N ASN A 66 1.73 -0.07 5.47
CA ASN A 66 0.61 -0.29 4.55
C ASN A 66 0.09 -1.74 4.62
N ILE A 67 0.98 -2.74 4.73
CA ILE A 67 0.60 -4.14 4.92
C ILE A 67 -0.19 -4.33 6.22
N LYS A 68 0.28 -3.76 7.34
CA LYS A 68 -0.48 -3.82 8.61
C LYS A 68 -1.83 -3.12 8.50
N LEU A 69 -1.88 -1.92 7.92
CA LEU A 69 -3.10 -1.13 7.75
C LEU A 69 -4.13 -1.82 6.84
N SER A 70 -3.66 -2.62 5.89
CA SER A 70 -4.52 -3.27 4.91
C SER A 70 -5.50 -4.30 5.53
N GLU A 71 -5.23 -4.79 6.74
CA GLU A 71 -6.17 -5.62 7.54
C GLU A 71 -7.41 -4.84 8.01
N PHE A 72 -7.30 -3.52 8.05
CA PHE A 72 -8.31 -2.59 8.52
C PHE A 72 -8.94 -1.79 7.38
N VAL A 73 -8.60 -2.11 6.12
CA VAL A 73 -9.27 -1.53 4.96
C VAL A 73 -10.68 -2.10 4.83
N SER A 74 -11.62 -1.22 4.54
CA SER A 74 -13.00 -1.54 4.16
C SER A 74 -13.29 -0.93 2.80
N LEU A 75 -13.94 -1.71 1.93
CA LEU A 75 -14.47 -1.25 0.66
C LEU A 75 -16.00 -1.25 0.73
N LYS A 76 -16.61 -0.06 0.69
CA LYS A 76 -18.07 0.11 0.66
C LYS A 76 -18.44 1.15 -0.39
N ASP A 77 -19.45 0.86 -1.21
CA ASP A 77 -19.96 1.78 -2.23
C ASP A 77 -18.85 2.37 -3.14
N SER A 78 -17.90 1.52 -3.54
CA SER A 78 -16.70 1.89 -4.33
C SER A 78 -15.75 2.89 -3.65
N VAL A 79 -15.77 2.98 -2.32
CA VAL A 79 -14.87 3.84 -1.54
C VAL A 79 -14.08 2.98 -0.56
N TYR A 80 -12.75 3.08 -0.63
CA TYR A 80 -11.86 2.52 0.38
C TYR A 80 -11.79 3.44 1.60
N SER A 81 -11.78 2.84 2.79
CA SER A 81 -11.64 3.53 4.08
C SER A 81 -10.85 2.67 5.07
N LEU A 82 -10.23 3.30 6.07
CA LEU A 82 -9.67 2.60 7.22
C LEU A 82 -10.72 2.51 8.32
N THR A 83 -10.81 1.34 8.96
CA THR A 83 -11.74 1.04 10.06
C THR A 83 -11.14 1.27 11.44
N ILE A 84 -9.90 1.73 11.50
CA ILE A 84 -9.18 2.10 12.72
C ILE A 84 -8.84 3.58 12.72
N SER A 85 -8.61 4.11 13.91
CA SER A 85 -8.10 5.45 14.16
C SER A 85 -6.58 5.53 14.06
N GLN A 86 -6.05 6.75 13.92
CA GLN A 86 -4.61 7.01 13.99
C GLN A 86 -4.00 6.50 15.32
N LYS A 87 -4.70 6.71 16.44
CA LYS A 87 -4.23 6.27 17.77
C LYS A 87 -4.11 4.75 17.86
N GLU A 88 -5.03 4.01 17.27
CA GLU A 88 -4.95 2.55 17.18
C GLU A 88 -3.80 2.10 16.27
N ALA A 89 -3.56 2.82 15.16
CA ALA A 89 -2.41 2.56 14.30
C ALA A 89 -1.07 2.81 15.00
N GLU A 90 -0.95 3.90 15.75
CA GLU A 90 0.22 4.22 16.58
C GLU A 90 0.48 3.14 17.64
N ALA A 91 -0.58 2.62 18.26
CA ALA A 91 -0.47 1.49 19.20
C ALA A 91 0.07 0.21 18.55
N MET A 92 -0.05 0.06 17.22
CA MET A 92 0.52 -1.04 16.43
C MET A 92 1.93 -0.73 15.85
N GLY A 93 2.51 0.40 16.25
CA GLY A 93 3.84 0.85 15.82
C GLY A 93 3.85 1.48 14.43
N ILE A 94 2.73 1.99 13.94
CA ILE A 94 2.66 2.77 12.71
C ILE A 94 2.73 4.25 13.08
N SER A 95 3.71 4.98 12.56
CA SER A 95 3.85 6.40 12.88
C SER A 95 2.67 7.21 12.31
N GLU A 96 2.41 8.38 12.91
CA GLU A 96 1.45 9.35 12.39
C GLU A 96 1.72 9.70 10.92
N GLU A 97 2.99 9.88 10.54
CA GLU A 97 3.40 10.17 9.17
C GLU A 97 2.98 9.03 8.22
N MET A 98 3.27 7.77 8.58
CA MET A 98 2.91 6.62 7.76
C MET A 98 1.40 6.44 7.63
N TYR A 99 0.65 6.69 8.71
CA TYR A 99 -0.81 6.65 8.69
C TYR A 99 -1.39 7.73 7.77
N LYS A 100 -0.89 8.97 7.84
CA LYS A 100 -1.30 10.06 6.95
C LYS A 100 -0.96 9.78 5.49
N ASN A 101 0.21 9.20 5.22
CA ASN A 101 0.60 8.80 3.87
C ASN A 101 -0.38 7.76 3.30
N ALA A 102 -0.74 6.74 4.10
CA ALA A 102 -1.71 5.72 3.69
C ALA A 102 -3.10 6.33 3.41
N LEU A 103 -3.55 7.28 4.23
CA LEU A 103 -4.80 8.01 3.97
C LEU A 103 -4.74 8.81 2.66
N ASN A 104 -3.59 9.42 2.35
CA ASN A 104 -3.41 10.17 1.11
C ASN A 104 -3.39 9.25 -0.13
N GLU A 105 -2.69 8.12 -0.07
CA GLU A 105 -2.71 7.10 -1.12
C GLU A 105 -4.14 6.60 -1.38
N MET A 106 -4.89 6.32 -0.31
CA MET A 106 -6.29 5.89 -0.40
C MET A 106 -7.19 6.99 -0.98
N LYS A 107 -6.96 8.25 -0.63
CA LYS A 107 -7.68 9.39 -1.23
C LYS A 107 -7.46 9.45 -2.74
N VAL A 108 -6.21 9.36 -3.20
CA VAL A 108 -5.87 9.36 -4.64
C VAL A 108 -6.54 8.18 -5.35
N ALA A 109 -6.52 6.99 -4.75
CA ALA A 109 -7.20 5.82 -5.32
C ALA A 109 -8.72 6.05 -5.44
N ASN A 110 -9.36 6.55 -4.38
CA ASN A 110 -10.79 6.86 -4.38
C ASN A 110 -11.18 7.93 -5.41
N GLU A 111 -10.35 8.95 -5.62
CA GLU A 111 -10.55 9.96 -6.66
C GLU A 111 -10.48 9.34 -8.07
N ALA A 112 -9.52 8.44 -8.31
CA ALA A 112 -9.41 7.71 -9.57
C ALA A 112 -10.63 6.81 -9.82
N ILE A 113 -11.10 6.09 -8.79
CA ILE A 113 -12.31 5.25 -8.86
C ILE A 113 -13.54 6.09 -9.20
N ALA A 114 -13.73 7.21 -8.49
CA ALA A 114 -14.85 8.12 -8.72
C ALA A 114 -14.83 8.67 -10.15
N LYS A 115 -13.66 8.98 -10.70
CA LYS A 115 -13.50 9.40 -12.10
C LYS A 115 -13.92 8.30 -13.08
N CYS A 116 -13.42 7.08 -12.91
CA CYS A 116 -13.79 5.94 -13.76
C CYS A 116 -15.30 5.66 -13.75
N ASN A 117 -15.92 5.72 -12.56
CA ASN A 117 -17.37 5.55 -12.42
C ASN A 117 -18.16 6.65 -13.13
N LYS A 118 -17.74 7.92 -13.01
CA LYS A 118 -18.36 9.05 -13.73
C LYS A 118 -18.24 8.92 -15.25
N GLU A 119 -17.14 8.35 -15.74
CA GLU A 119 -16.94 8.07 -17.17
C GLU A 119 -17.71 6.85 -17.69
N GLY A 120 -18.51 6.18 -16.85
CA GLY A 120 -19.24 4.97 -17.23
C GLY A 120 -18.32 3.77 -17.49
N LYS A 121 -17.09 3.80 -16.96
CA LYS A 121 -16.08 2.73 -17.05
C LYS A 121 -15.86 2.13 -15.66
N PRO A 122 -16.85 1.41 -15.10
CA PRO A 122 -16.71 0.82 -13.78
C PRO A 122 -15.54 -0.18 -13.77
N ILE A 123 -14.66 -0.04 -12.79
CA ILE A 123 -13.54 -0.96 -12.58
C ILE A 123 -13.91 -2.01 -11.54
N THR A 124 -13.38 -3.21 -11.69
CA THR A 124 -13.51 -4.24 -10.64
C THR A 124 -12.58 -3.85 -9.49
N LEU A 125 -13.15 -3.68 -8.30
CA LEU A 125 -12.41 -3.37 -7.08
C LEU A 125 -12.25 -4.63 -6.25
N THR A 126 -11.05 -4.82 -5.70
CA THR A 126 -10.72 -5.99 -4.88
C THR A 126 -10.86 -5.63 -3.42
N ASP A 127 -11.63 -6.42 -2.68
CA ASP A 127 -11.54 -6.37 -1.22
C ASP A 127 -10.17 -6.92 -0.81
N VAL A 128 -9.35 -6.05 -0.23
CA VAL A 128 -7.97 -6.36 0.11
C VAL A 128 -7.91 -7.31 1.32
N LYS A 129 -8.92 -7.26 2.21
CA LYS A 129 -8.90 -7.96 3.50
C LYS A 129 -8.89 -9.49 3.36
N PRO A 130 -9.75 -10.13 2.53
CA PRO A 130 -9.66 -11.57 2.27
C PRO A 130 -8.30 -11.98 1.69
N SER A 131 -7.74 -11.17 0.80
CA SER A 131 -6.48 -11.46 0.11
C SER A 131 -5.29 -11.52 1.07
N ILE A 132 -5.27 -10.64 2.08
CA ILE A 132 -4.24 -10.64 3.13
C ILE A 132 -4.41 -11.82 4.09
N GLN A 133 -5.65 -12.16 4.43
CA GLN A 133 -5.90 -13.33 5.28
C GLN A 133 -5.44 -14.63 4.61
N GLU A 134 -5.60 -14.73 3.29
CA GLU A 134 -5.13 -15.89 2.53
C GLU A 134 -3.60 -15.94 2.43
N SER A 135 -2.91 -14.81 2.22
CA SER A 135 -1.45 -14.78 2.13
C SER A 135 -0.79 -15.20 3.45
N LYS A 136 -1.32 -14.77 4.60
CA LYS A 136 -0.85 -15.19 5.92
C LYS A 136 -1.03 -16.69 6.17
N LYS A 137 -2.16 -17.28 5.74
CA LYS A 137 -2.39 -18.73 5.87
C LYS A 137 -1.36 -19.55 5.10
N LYS A 138 -0.96 -19.09 3.91
CA LYS A 138 0.04 -19.78 3.07
C LYS A 138 1.46 -19.68 3.65
N GLN A 139 1.79 -18.59 4.35
CA GLN A 139 3.09 -18.44 5.04
C GLN A 139 3.24 -19.34 6.27
N HIS A 140 2.14 -19.77 6.89
CA HIS A 140 2.17 -20.67 8.06
C HIS A 140 2.12 -22.17 7.73
N CYS A 141 1.95 -22.55 6.46
CA CYS A 141 1.94 -23.95 6.02
C CYS A 141 3.31 -24.35 5.43
N PHE A 142 4.37 -24.31 6.23
CA PHE A 142 5.65 -24.99 5.97
C PHE A 142 6.32 -25.35 7.29
#